data_AF-A0A1E5W330-F1
#
_entry.id   AF-A0A1E5W330-F1
#
_cell.length_a   1.000
_cell.length_b   1.000
_cell.length_c   1.000
_cell.angle_alpha   90.00
_cell.angle_beta   90.00
_cell.angle_gamma   90.00
#
_symmetry.space_group_name_H-M   'P 1'
#
loop_
_entity.id
_entity.type
_entity.pdbx_description
1 polymer ?
#
loop_
_entity_poly.entity_id
_entity_poly.type
_entity_poly.pdbx_seq_one_letter_code
_entity_poly.pdbx_strand_id
1 'polypeptide(L)'
;LNRVKTKPYSEAKDSDGRPDEEVADEYWGNHLARNDSIIVDICQGQYRSTLVCPICKKVSVTFDPFMYLSLPLPSTTMRTMTITVFSTDGTTGPSPYTVSVPKSGDTRTLINALSNACSLRDDERLLVAEVYNSSLIRYLDEPSEVISLIRDGDRLVAYRLPKDSEDAPIVVFRNQRMESSISSFGRKSWKSFGTPLVSSLPDAVTGSTICNLFLKVMTPFRVSNDDVSDADQTIGESSLVNETAGIDMSIDASEHTSLKNNTLEDETGTEDAMQFFLINERFPDQRMKIEMDQPVTVTGLQKRLHVVVCWQDNGLEQYNLGSLDSLPEIYKAVLFSRRPQDTCSLYACLEAFIKEEPLGPEDMWYCPGCKEHRQASKKLDLWRLPEILIIHLKRFSYSRYTKNKLETFVDFPIHDLDLSKYIGHRCQQIPHNYRLYAISNHYGSMGGGHYTAYVYDEGKKGWYDFDDRHVGPITEDSIKTSAAYVLFYRRTQEDRLDTTGTDIDSDIPTYGGGGGEILSPAPDSV
;
A
#
# COMPACT_ATOMS: atom_id res chain seq x y z
N LEU A 1 19.59 -37.04 14.80
CA LEU A 1 18.35 -36.34 15.19
C LEU A 1 17.12 -37.10 14.73
N ASN A 2 16.97 -37.34 13.41
CA ASN A 2 15.91 -38.24 12.93
C ASN A 2 16.21 -39.70 13.33
N ARG A 3 15.24 -40.32 14.02
CA ARG A 3 15.23 -41.70 14.51
C ARG A 3 14.89 -42.68 13.37
N VAL A 4 14.17 -42.23 12.33
CA VAL A 4 13.89 -43.02 11.12
C VAL A 4 15.14 -43.13 10.24
N LYS A 5 15.53 -44.35 9.89
CA LYS A 5 16.64 -44.64 8.97
C LYS A 5 16.20 -44.95 7.54
N THR A 6 15.09 -45.66 7.39
CA THR A 6 14.52 -46.04 6.09
C THR A 6 13.14 -45.44 5.96
N LYS A 7 12.93 -44.60 4.94
CA LYS A 7 11.70 -43.84 4.76
C LYS A 7 10.71 -44.62 3.87
N PRO A 8 9.59 -45.12 4.40
CA PRO A 8 8.59 -45.83 3.59
C PRO A 8 7.88 -44.87 2.62
N TYR A 9 7.49 -45.35 1.45
CA TYR A 9 6.63 -44.59 0.53
C TYR A 9 5.17 -44.65 1.00
N SER A 10 4.52 -43.50 1.02
CA SER A 10 3.10 -43.35 1.36
C SER A 10 2.49 -42.39 0.34
N GLU A 11 1.42 -42.80 -0.32
CA GLU A 11 0.68 -41.94 -1.25
C GLU A 11 -0.26 -41.02 -0.47
N ALA A 12 -0.22 -39.71 -0.76
CA ALA A 12 -1.14 -38.75 -0.18
C ALA A 12 -2.51 -38.86 -0.86
N LYS A 13 -3.52 -39.35 -0.13
CA LYS A 13 -4.90 -39.48 -0.61
C LYS A 13 -5.72 -38.29 -0.16
N ASP A 14 -6.58 -37.76 -1.02
CA ASP A 14 -7.57 -36.75 -0.61
C ASP A 14 -8.50 -37.35 0.45
N SER A 15 -9.11 -36.49 1.26
CA SER A 15 -10.09 -36.87 2.27
C SER A 15 -11.26 -37.67 1.69
N ASP A 16 -11.68 -37.37 0.45
CA ASP A 16 -12.80 -38.00 -0.27
C ASP A 16 -14.06 -38.24 0.59
N GLY A 17 -14.34 -37.30 1.52
CA GLY A 17 -15.51 -37.34 2.40
C GLY A 17 -15.36 -38.18 3.67
N ARG A 18 -14.17 -38.73 3.94
CA ARG A 18 -13.83 -39.37 5.21
C ARG A 18 -13.82 -38.35 6.36
N PRO A 19 -14.00 -38.80 7.61
CA PRO A 19 -13.88 -37.93 8.77
C PRO A 19 -12.49 -37.28 8.84
N ASP A 20 -12.45 -35.96 9.08
CA ASP A 20 -11.21 -35.18 9.18
C ASP A 20 -10.24 -35.75 10.23
N GLU A 21 -10.75 -36.33 11.32
CA GLU A 21 -9.94 -36.94 12.38
C GLU A 21 -9.11 -38.13 11.89
N GLU A 22 -9.75 -39.08 11.18
CA GLU A 22 -9.07 -40.24 10.63
C GLU A 22 -8.02 -39.85 9.59
N VAL A 23 -8.36 -38.90 8.72
CA VAL A 23 -7.45 -38.43 7.67
C VAL A 23 -6.28 -37.67 8.31
N ALA A 24 -6.53 -36.82 9.30
CA ALA A 24 -5.48 -36.10 9.99
C ALA A 24 -4.51 -37.02 10.74
N ASP A 25 -5.01 -38.05 11.44
CA ASP A 25 -4.20 -39.07 12.11
C ASP A 25 -3.39 -39.90 11.12
N GLU A 26 -3.97 -40.28 9.98
CA GLU A 26 -3.26 -40.99 8.91
C GLU A 26 -2.10 -40.14 8.35
N TYR A 27 -2.36 -38.88 8.03
CA TYR A 27 -1.33 -37.95 7.55
C TYR A 27 -0.23 -37.73 8.59
N TRP A 28 -0.60 -37.60 9.87
CA TRP A 28 0.36 -37.45 10.96
C TRP A 28 1.21 -38.72 11.15
N GLY A 29 0.60 -39.90 11.13
CA GLY A 29 1.30 -41.18 11.21
C GLY A 29 2.27 -41.38 10.04
N ASN A 30 1.86 -41.05 8.82
CA ASN A 30 2.72 -41.09 7.62
C ASN A 30 3.91 -40.13 7.75
N HIS A 31 3.69 -38.95 8.32
CA HIS A 31 4.75 -37.98 8.59
C HIS A 31 5.74 -38.49 9.64
N LEU A 32 5.25 -39.02 10.77
CA LEU A 32 6.08 -39.60 11.84
C LEU A 32 6.90 -40.81 11.35
N ALA A 33 6.32 -41.66 10.51
CA ALA A 33 7.00 -42.81 9.91
C ALA A 33 8.23 -42.42 9.06
N ARG A 34 8.37 -41.14 8.69
CA ARG A 34 9.49 -40.60 7.91
C ARG A 34 10.34 -39.58 8.69
N ASN A 35 9.76 -38.94 9.70
CA ASN A 35 10.30 -37.77 10.40
C ASN A 35 10.16 -37.88 11.93
N ASP A 36 10.59 -38.99 12.52
CA ASP A 36 10.59 -39.13 13.98
C ASP A 36 11.81 -38.44 14.60
N SER A 37 11.63 -37.33 15.33
CA SER A 37 12.73 -36.65 16.02
C SER A 37 12.24 -35.73 17.12
N ILE A 38 13.13 -35.36 18.06
CA ILE A 38 12.81 -34.39 19.12
C ILE A 38 12.28 -33.04 18.60
N ILE A 39 12.66 -32.63 17.38
CA ILE A 39 12.14 -31.41 16.76
C ILE A 39 10.67 -31.58 16.34
N VAL A 40 10.30 -32.78 15.90
CA VAL A 40 8.91 -33.10 15.55
C VAL A 40 8.06 -33.20 16.80
N ASP A 41 8.59 -33.85 17.85
CA ASP A 41 7.92 -34.00 19.14
C ASP A 41 7.58 -32.64 19.76
N ILE A 42 8.51 -31.68 19.70
CA ILE A 42 8.42 -30.42 20.46
C ILE A 42 7.89 -29.26 19.62
N CYS A 43 8.30 -29.14 18.35
CA CYS A 43 8.11 -27.93 17.56
C CYS A 43 7.16 -28.10 16.36
N GLN A 44 6.65 -29.30 16.08
CA GLN A 44 5.77 -29.50 14.93
C GLN A 44 4.30 -29.66 15.30
N GLY A 45 3.46 -28.96 14.55
CA GLY A 45 2.01 -29.09 14.56
C GLY A 45 1.47 -29.53 13.21
N GLN A 46 0.15 -29.43 13.03
CA GLN A 46 -0.53 -29.81 11.81
C GLN A 46 -1.60 -28.77 11.44
N TYR A 47 -1.63 -28.36 10.17
CA TYR A 47 -2.71 -27.57 9.58
C TYR A 47 -3.74 -28.48 8.92
N ARG A 48 -4.95 -27.96 8.77
CA ARG A 48 -5.98 -28.46 7.84
C ARG A 48 -6.08 -27.47 6.68
N SER A 49 -5.72 -27.89 5.48
CA SER A 49 -5.80 -27.08 4.26
C SER A 49 -7.03 -27.49 3.47
N THR A 50 -7.91 -26.53 3.18
CA THR A 50 -9.11 -26.73 2.35
C THR A 50 -8.96 -25.97 1.05
N LEU A 51 -9.23 -26.65 -0.06
CA LEU A 51 -9.32 -26.07 -1.39
C LEU A 51 -10.73 -26.26 -1.95
N VAL A 52 -11.35 -25.20 -2.46
CA VAL A 52 -12.68 -25.25 -3.08
C VAL A 52 -12.61 -24.75 -4.52
N CYS A 53 -13.03 -25.61 -5.47
CA CYS A 53 -13.14 -25.20 -6.87
C CYS A 53 -14.27 -24.16 -7.03
N PRO A 54 -14.03 -22.99 -7.67
CA PRO A 54 -15.10 -22.02 -7.91
C PRO A 54 -16.15 -22.52 -8.91
N ILE A 55 -15.75 -23.44 -9.81
CA ILE A 55 -16.59 -23.94 -10.92
C ILE A 55 -17.41 -25.17 -10.49
N CYS A 56 -16.75 -26.30 -10.21
CA CYS A 56 -17.44 -27.56 -9.91
C CYS A 56 -17.74 -27.77 -8.41
N LYS A 57 -17.31 -26.85 -7.55
CA LYS A 57 -17.47 -26.92 -6.08
C LYS A 57 -16.84 -28.15 -5.42
N LYS A 58 -15.98 -28.90 -6.12
CA LYS A 58 -15.16 -29.97 -5.49
C LYS A 58 -14.34 -29.35 -4.36
N VAL A 59 -14.44 -29.98 -3.20
CA VAL A 59 -13.65 -29.69 -2.01
C VAL A 59 -12.54 -30.72 -1.93
N SER A 60 -11.33 -30.26 -1.64
CA SER A 60 -10.17 -31.10 -1.34
C SER A 60 -9.62 -30.68 0.01
N VAL A 61 -9.33 -31.65 0.88
CA VAL A 61 -8.86 -31.41 2.25
C VAL A 61 -7.59 -32.22 2.47
N THR A 62 -6.52 -31.52 2.86
CA THR A 62 -5.22 -32.11 3.19
C THR A 62 -4.76 -31.66 4.58
N PHE A 63 -3.88 -32.45 5.20
CA PHE A 63 -3.33 -32.13 6.51
C PHE A 63 -1.81 -32.09 6.47
N ASP A 64 -1.25 -30.91 6.71
CA ASP A 64 0.17 -30.66 6.46
C ASP A 64 0.91 -30.32 7.77
N PRO A 65 2.09 -30.91 8.03
CA PRO A 65 2.89 -30.58 9.19
C PRO A 65 3.47 -29.17 9.07
N PHE A 66 3.62 -28.48 10.20
CA PHE A 66 4.29 -27.18 10.25
C PHE A 66 5.25 -27.09 11.42
N MET A 67 6.32 -26.30 11.26
CA MET A 67 7.29 -26.01 12.32
C MET A 67 7.11 -24.60 12.92
N TYR A 68 6.58 -23.67 12.12
CA TYR A 68 6.32 -22.30 12.55
C TYR A 68 5.11 -21.73 11.81
N LEU A 69 4.35 -20.87 12.49
CA LEU A 69 3.27 -20.09 11.90
C LEU A 69 3.87 -18.85 11.23
N SER A 70 3.81 -18.74 9.90
CA SER A 70 4.28 -17.54 9.20
C SER A 70 3.12 -16.58 8.94
N LEU A 71 2.84 -15.74 9.92
CA LEU A 71 1.66 -14.87 9.90
C LEU A 71 1.88 -13.66 9.00
N PRO A 72 0.95 -13.37 8.07
CA PRO A 72 0.95 -12.10 7.37
C PRO A 72 0.61 -10.99 8.36
N LEU A 73 1.21 -9.83 8.19
CA LEU A 73 0.76 -8.65 8.90
C LEU A 73 -0.43 -8.09 8.11
N PRO A 74 -1.62 -7.94 8.74
CA PRO A 74 -2.78 -7.39 8.06
C PRO A 74 -2.39 -6.04 7.49
N SER A 75 -2.65 -5.85 6.19
CA SER A 75 -2.32 -4.62 5.50
C SER A 75 -3.21 -3.49 6.02
N THR A 76 -2.77 -2.77 7.04
CA THR A 76 -3.19 -1.36 7.26
C THR A 76 -2.47 -0.42 6.29
N THR A 77 -1.91 -0.96 5.21
CA THR A 77 -0.88 -0.32 4.39
C THR A 77 -1.49 0.65 3.40
N MET A 78 -2.34 1.58 3.84
CA MET A 78 -2.67 2.74 3.04
C MET A 78 -1.43 3.65 2.93
N ARG A 79 -1.29 4.32 1.80
CA ARG A 79 -0.31 5.38 1.54
C ARG A 79 -1.07 6.64 1.20
N THR A 80 -0.69 7.72 1.85
CA THR A 80 -1.16 9.04 1.51
C THR A 80 -0.34 9.57 0.34
N MET A 81 -1.01 10.03 -0.71
CA MET A 81 -0.39 10.61 -1.89
C MET A 81 -1.04 11.97 -2.18
N THR A 82 -0.22 13.02 -2.33
CA THR A 82 -0.67 14.35 -2.76
C THR A 82 -0.39 14.53 -4.25
N ILE A 83 -1.42 14.84 -5.03
CA ILE A 83 -1.36 15.04 -6.48
C ILE A 83 -1.98 16.39 -6.82
N THR A 84 -1.37 17.16 -7.71
CA THR A 84 -1.94 18.43 -8.18
C THR A 84 -2.81 18.19 -9.40
N VAL A 85 -4.07 18.60 -9.34
CA VAL A 85 -5.04 18.49 -10.43
C VAL A 85 -5.13 19.82 -11.17
N PHE A 86 -5.00 19.77 -12.49
CA PHE A 86 -5.11 20.89 -13.42
C PHE A 86 -6.41 20.82 -14.21
N SER A 87 -7.08 21.95 -14.35
CA SER A 87 -8.22 22.08 -15.27
C SER A 87 -7.74 22.52 -16.65
N THR A 88 -8.16 21.82 -17.70
CA THR A 88 -7.76 22.16 -19.08
C THR A 88 -8.72 23.14 -19.75
N ASP A 89 -9.82 23.48 -19.09
CA ASP A 89 -10.81 24.43 -19.57
C ASP A 89 -10.46 25.90 -19.23
N GLY A 90 -9.42 26.12 -18.42
CA GLY A 90 -8.99 27.45 -17.98
C GLY A 90 -9.88 28.11 -16.94
N THR A 91 -10.86 27.40 -16.36
CA THR A 91 -11.80 27.98 -15.38
C THR A 91 -11.23 28.04 -13.98
N THR A 92 -10.35 27.09 -13.64
CA THR A 92 -9.78 26.95 -12.30
C THR A 92 -8.28 26.69 -12.37
N GLY A 93 -7.56 27.24 -11.39
CA GLY A 93 -6.13 27.01 -11.23
C GLY A 93 -5.79 25.62 -10.67
N PRO A 94 -4.49 25.26 -10.65
CA PRO A 94 -4.04 23.99 -10.13
C PRO A 94 -4.36 23.85 -8.64
N SER A 95 -4.93 22.71 -8.27
CA SER A 95 -5.36 22.43 -6.89
C SER A 95 -4.77 21.11 -6.38
N PRO A 96 -4.12 21.09 -5.20
CA PRO A 96 -3.58 19.88 -4.62
C PRO A 96 -4.68 19.04 -3.94
N TYR A 97 -4.69 17.74 -4.23
CA TYR A 97 -5.58 16.77 -3.61
C TYR A 97 -4.77 15.69 -2.92
N THR A 98 -5.16 15.34 -1.70
CA THR A 98 -4.49 14.30 -0.90
C THR A 98 -5.41 13.10 -0.77
N VAL A 99 -4.97 11.95 -1.28
CA VAL A 99 -5.73 10.70 -1.29
C VAL A 99 -5.02 9.62 -0.49
N SER A 100 -5.80 8.74 0.13
CA SER A 100 -5.29 7.56 0.84
C SER A 100 -5.60 6.32 0.02
N VAL A 101 -4.57 5.60 -0.40
CA VAL A 101 -4.68 4.45 -1.32
C VAL A 101 -3.88 3.26 -0.81
N PRO A 102 -4.31 2.00 -1.01
CA PRO A 102 -3.52 0.84 -0.59
C PRO A 102 -2.12 0.83 -1.23
N LYS A 103 -1.06 0.54 -0.47
CA LYS A 103 0.33 0.44 -0.96
C LYS A 103 0.50 -0.64 -2.02
N SER A 104 -0.30 -1.70 -1.96
CA SER A 104 -0.40 -2.76 -2.97
C SER A 104 -1.43 -2.45 -4.07
N GLY A 105 -2.02 -1.25 -4.05
CA GLY A 105 -3.02 -0.83 -5.00
C GLY A 105 -2.44 -0.62 -6.41
N ASP A 106 -3.35 -0.48 -7.35
CA ASP A 106 -3.06 -0.23 -8.75
C ASP A 106 -3.42 1.21 -9.15
N THR A 107 -3.00 1.60 -10.35
CA THR A 107 -3.30 2.92 -10.93
C THR A 107 -4.80 3.19 -10.95
N ARG A 108 -5.63 2.17 -11.22
CA ARG A 108 -7.09 2.29 -11.17
C ARG A 108 -7.58 2.76 -9.79
N THR A 109 -7.07 2.15 -8.72
CA THR A 109 -7.45 2.52 -7.35
C THR A 109 -7.05 3.95 -7.03
N LEU A 110 -5.86 4.38 -7.49
CA LEU A 110 -5.41 5.77 -7.34
C LEU A 110 -6.30 6.76 -8.09
N ILE A 111 -6.58 6.49 -9.37
CA ILE A 111 -7.45 7.35 -10.19
C ILE A 111 -8.84 7.45 -9.57
N ASN A 112 -9.44 6.34 -9.15
CA ASN A 112 -10.76 6.36 -8.52
C ASN A 112 -10.78 7.18 -7.22
N ALA A 113 -9.77 7.03 -6.37
CA ALA A 113 -9.65 7.83 -5.15
C ALA A 113 -9.51 9.33 -5.46
N LEU A 114 -8.71 9.67 -6.48
CA LEU A 114 -8.50 11.05 -6.92
C LEU A 114 -9.77 11.65 -7.55
N SER A 115 -10.46 10.90 -8.42
CA SER A 115 -11.73 11.30 -9.04
C SER A 115 -12.77 11.65 -7.99
N ASN A 116 -12.87 10.84 -6.92
CA ASN A 116 -13.78 11.13 -5.81
C ASN A 116 -13.35 12.38 -5.04
N ALA A 117 -12.05 12.54 -4.77
CA ALA A 117 -11.52 13.67 -4.01
C ALA A 117 -11.69 15.01 -4.74
N CYS A 118 -11.54 15.04 -6.07
CA CYS A 118 -11.71 16.24 -6.89
C CYS A 118 -13.12 16.42 -7.45
N SER A 119 -14.07 15.57 -7.06
CA SER A 119 -15.45 15.58 -7.57
C SER A 119 -15.48 15.62 -9.10
N LEU A 120 -14.80 14.65 -9.73
CA LEU A 120 -14.74 14.51 -11.18
C LEU A 120 -16.15 14.25 -11.73
N ARG A 121 -16.51 14.94 -12.80
CA ARG A 121 -17.82 14.78 -13.44
C ARG A 121 -17.85 13.53 -14.33
N ASP A 122 -19.04 13.02 -14.63
CA ASP A 122 -19.20 11.81 -15.45
C ASP A 122 -18.73 11.99 -16.91
N ASP A 123 -18.72 13.24 -17.39
CA ASP A 123 -18.22 13.68 -18.70
C ASP A 123 -16.71 13.99 -18.70
N GLU A 124 -16.00 13.74 -17.60
CA GLU A 124 -14.56 14.00 -17.44
C GLU A 124 -13.76 12.71 -17.18
N ARG A 125 -12.46 12.77 -17.48
CA ARG A 125 -11.45 11.76 -17.15
C ARG A 125 -10.18 12.42 -16.63
N LEU A 126 -9.37 11.67 -15.89
CA LEU A 126 -8.07 12.14 -15.40
C LEU A 126 -6.93 11.52 -16.20
N LEU A 127 -6.04 12.34 -16.74
CA LEU A 127 -4.74 11.92 -17.24
C LEU A 127 -3.69 12.16 -16.15
N VAL A 128 -3.16 11.09 -15.55
CA VAL A 128 -2.17 11.20 -14.47
C VAL A 128 -0.77 10.94 -15.02
N ALA A 129 0.18 11.83 -14.69
CA ALA A 129 1.56 11.76 -15.16
C ALA A 129 2.57 12.16 -14.08
N GLU A 130 3.78 11.63 -14.21
CA GLU A 130 4.94 11.96 -13.39
C GLU A 130 5.74 13.09 -14.02
N VAL A 131 6.08 14.08 -13.20
CA VAL A 131 6.80 15.29 -13.60
C VAL A 131 8.22 15.25 -13.05
N TYR A 132 9.20 15.38 -13.93
CA TYR A 132 10.59 15.57 -13.55
C TYR A 132 11.24 16.61 -14.45
N ASN A 133 11.96 17.57 -13.85
CA ASN A 133 12.68 18.63 -14.56
C ASN A 133 11.82 19.34 -15.64
N SER A 134 10.63 19.80 -15.25
CA SER A 134 9.64 20.46 -16.13
C SER A 134 9.22 19.65 -17.37
N SER A 135 9.28 18.32 -17.27
CA SER A 135 8.86 17.40 -18.32
C SER A 135 7.98 16.28 -17.76
N LEU A 136 6.97 15.87 -18.53
CA LEU A 136 6.22 14.63 -18.28
C LEU A 136 7.09 13.46 -18.71
N ILE A 137 7.50 12.63 -17.74
CA ILE A 137 8.44 11.52 -17.98
C ILE A 137 7.76 10.16 -18.03
N ARG A 138 6.61 10.01 -17.37
CA ARG A 138 5.87 8.75 -17.31
C ARG A 138 4.38 9.03 -17.18
N TYR A 139 3.58 8.30 -17.93
CA TYR A 139 2.12 8.38 -17.89
C TYR A 139 1.57 7.11 -17.26
N LEU A 140 0.63 7.26 -16.33
CA LEU A 140 -0.02 6.17 -15.62
C LEU A 140 -1.24 5.69 -16.44
N ASP A 141 -0.98 5.23 -17.67
CA ASP A 141 -2.04 4.84 -18.62
C ASP A 141 -2.55 3.41 -18.38
N GLU A 142 -1.72 2.53 -17.82
CA GLU A 142 -2.04 1.13 -17.58
C GLU A 142 -2.78 0.97 -16.23
N PRO A 143 -4.08 0.59 -16.22
CA PRO A 143 -4.86 0.56 -14.98
C PRO A 143 -4.35 -0.48 -13.97
N SER A 144 -3.66 -1.52 -14.44
CA SER A 144 -3.12 -2.62 -13.64
C SER A 144 -1.72 -2.35 -13.08
N GLU A 145 -1.09 -1.22 -13.44
CA GLU A 145 0.24 -0.87 -12.94
C GLU A 145 0.22 -0.63 -11.42
N VAL A 146 1.19 -1.21 -10.72
CA VAL A 146 1.23 -1.16 -9.25
C VAL A 146 1.80 0.18 -8.79
N ILE A 147 1.08 0.91 -7.93
CA ILE A 147 1.49 2.25 -7.47
C ILE A 147 2.69 2.24 -6.52
N SER A 148 3.12 1.05 -6.08
CA SER A 148 4.32 0.85 -5.26
C SER A 148 5.62 1.29 -5.94
N LEU A 149 5.63 1.44 -7.27
CA LEU A 149 6.78 1.91 -8.05
C LEU A 149 7.03 3.41 -7.89
N ILE A 150 6.00 4.17 -7.50
CA ILE A 150 6.04 5.62 -7.38
C ILE A 150 6.71 5.97 -6.03
N ARG A 151 7.77 6.75 -6.01
CA ARG A 151 8.55 7.08 -4.80
C ARG A 151 7.93 8.26 -4.05
N ASP A 152 8.21 8.40 -2.76
CA ASP A 152 7.63 9.48 -1.94
C ASP A 152 8.06 10.89 -2.41
N GLY A 153 9.27 11.00 -2.96
CA GLY A 153 9.81 12.25 -3.51
C GLY A 153 9.44 12.53 -4.97
N ASP A 154 8.70 11.64 -5.64
CA ASP A 154 8.25 11.90 -7.00
C ASP A 154 7.14 12.96 -6.98
N ARG A 155 6.86 13.55 -8.14
CA ARG A 155 5.83 14.58 -8.31
C ARG A 155 4.83 14.11 -9.34
N LEU A 156 3.56 14.01 -8.95
CA LEU A 156 2.47 13.63 -9.84
C LEU A 156 1.56 14.82 -10.12
N VAL A 157 1.05 14.83 -11.34
CA VAL A 157 0.01 15.75 -11.80
C VAL A 157 -1.10 14.97 -12.45
N ALA A 158 -2.31 15.51 -12.36
CA ALA A 158 -3.47 14.99 -13.07
C ALA A 158 -4.15 16.11 -13.86
N TYR A 159 -4.55 15.82 -15.10
CA TYR A 159 -5.26 16.79 -15.96
C TYR A 159 -6.70 16.33 -16.16
N ARG A 160 -7.68 17.20 -15.91
CA ARG A 160 -9.11 16.94 -16.19
C ARG A 160 -9.37 17.11 -17.69
N LEU A 161 -9.79 16.04 -18.37
CA LEU A 161 -10.05 16.03 -19.81
C LEU A 161 -11.47 15.53 -20.11
N PRO A 162 -12.14 15.97 -21.18
CA PRO A 162 -13.47 15.46 -21.54
C PRO A 162 -13.44 13.97 -21.90
N LYS A 163 -14.42 13.18 -21.45
CA LYS A 163 -14.47 11.72 -21.68
C LYS A 163 -14.77 11.33 -23.13
N ASP A 164 -15.52 12.16 -23.85
CA ASP A 164 -15.86 12.01 -25.27
C ASP A 164 -14.63 11.96 -26.19
N SER A 165 -13.46 12.27 -25.63
CA SER A 165 -12.17 12.39 -26.29
C SER A 165 -11.16 11.33 -25.82
N GLU A 166 -11.62 10.16 -25.36
CA GLU A 166 -10.78 9.13 -24.73
C GLU A 166 -9.57 8.73 -25.60
N ASP A 167 -9.77 8.63 -26.92
CA ASP A 167 -8.73 8.39 -27.93
C ASP A 167 -8.28 9.64 -28.71
N ALA A 168 -8.81 10.82 -28.38
CA ALA A 168 -8.43 12.04 -29.06
C ALA A 168 -6.98 12.43 -28.75
N PRO A 169 -6.26 13.00 -29.71
CA PRO A 169 -4.91 13.50 -29.48
C PRO A 169 -4.92 14.63 -28.44
N ILE A 170 -3.87 14.70 -27.65
CA ILE A 170 -3.65 15.79 -26.68
C ILE A 170 -2.43 16.61 -27.09
N VAL A 171 -2.39 17.87 -26.67
CA VAL A 171 -1.20 18.73 -26.76
C VAL A 171 -0.58 18.91 -25.39
N VAL A 172 0.75 18.80 -25.32
CA VAL A 172 1.56 19.00 -24.12
C VAL A 172 2.45 20.21 -24.33
N PHE A 173 2.21 21.26 -23.57
CA PHE A 173 2.97 22.51 -23.59
C PHE A 173 4.09 22.48 -22.57
N ARG A 174 5.32 22.73 -23.02
CA ARG A 174 6.51 22.90 -22.16
C ARG A 174 7.00 24.34 -22.26
N ASN A 175 7.08 25.03 -21.13
CA ASN A 175 7.53 26.41 -21.09
C ASN A 175 9.06 26.49 -21.03
N GLN A 176 9.66 27.37 -21.84
CA GLN A 176 11.09 27.68 -21.82
C GLN A 176 11.31 29.18 -21.75
N ARG A 177 12.32 29.59 -20.98
CA ARG A 177 12.80 30.98 -20.93
C ARG A 177 14.30 31.04 -21.16
N MET A 178 14.79 32.17 -21.63
CA MET A 178 16.21 32.40 -21.78
C MET A 178 16.82 32.75 -20.42
N GLU A 179 17.84 32.01 -19.98
CA GLU A 179 18.50 32.28 -18.71
C GLU A 179 20.01 32.41 -18.90
N SER A 180 20.63 33.35 -18.18
CA SER A 180 22.08 33.54 -18.17
C SER A 180 22.70 32.69 -17.05
N SER A 181 23.56 31.74 -17.40
CA SER A 181 24.19 30.88 -16.40
C SER A 181 25.40 31.57 -15.76
N ILE A 182 25.38 31.67 -14.42
CA ILE A 182 26.49 32.22 -13.61
C ILE A 182 27.76 31.35 -13.74
N SER A 183 27.62 30.04 -14.01
CA SER A 183 28.73 29.08 -14.00
C SER A 183 29.48 28.94 -15.33
N SER A 184 28.95 29.48 -16.43
CA SER A 184 29.43 29.20 -17.79
C SER A 184 29.63 30.47 -18.63
N PHE A 185 30.57 31.34 -18.22
CA PHE A 185 31.06 32.49 -19.02
C PHE A 185 29.97 33.33 -19.73
N GLY A 186 28.80 33.52 -19.12
CA GLY A 186 27.72 34.35 -19.68
C GLY A 186 27.02 33.80 -20.91
N ARG A 187 27.15 32.49 -21.24
CA ARG A 187 26.33 31.89 -22.31
C ARG A 187 24.86 31.85 -21.89
N LYS A 188 24.00 32.46 -22.71
CA LYS A 188 22.54 32.35 -22.59
C LYS A 188 22.10 30.97 -23.06
N SER A 189 21.24 30.30 -22.28
CA SER A 189 20.69 28.99 -22.63
C SER A 189 19.19 28.95 -22.34
N TRP A 190 18.42 28.28 -23.19
CA TRP A 190 17.01 28.02 -22.95
C TRP A 190 16.86 27.01 -21.79
N LYS A 191 16.10 27.40 -20.77
CA LYS A 191 15.78 26.57 -19.61
C LYS A 191 14.28 26.32 -19.54
N SER A 192 13.91 25.04 -19.43
CA SER A 192 12.52 24.66 -19.15
C SER A 192 12.16 25.02 -17.73
N PHE A 193 10.93 25.48 -17.53
CA PHE A 193 10.41 25.84 -16.20
C PHE A 193 8.92 25.51 -16.11
N GLY A 194 8.38 25.52 -14.88
CA GLY A 194 7.00 25.18 -14.61
C GLY A 194 6.64 23.72 -14.86
N THR A 195 5.42 23.39 -14.46
CA THR A 195 4.75 22.14 -14.77
C THR A 195 4.20 22.20 -16.19
N PRO A 196 4.41 21.18 -17.05
CA PRO A 196 3.81 21.15 -18.37
C PRO A 196 2.29 21.31 -18.32
N LEU A 197 1.70 21.97 -19.31
CA LEU A 197 0.25 22.11 -19.42
C LEU A 197 -0.29 21.18 -20.51
N VAL A 198 -1.52 20.71 -20.36
CA VAL A 198 -2.14 19.77 -21.29
C VAL A 198 -3.51 20.29 -21.72
N SER A 199 -3.87 20.04 -22.97
CA SER A 199 -5.23 20.27 -23.48
C SER A 199 -5.61 19.21 -24.51
N SER A 200 -6.91 18.95 -24.67
CA SER A 200 -7.45 18.14 -25.77
C SER A 200 -7.30 18.87 -27.11
N LEU A 201 -6.89 18.16 -28.16
CA LEU A 201 -6.83 18.69 -29.52
C LEU A 201 -8.12 18.37 -30.30
N PRO A 202 -8.66 19.33 -31.07
CA PRO A 202 -9.72 19.06 -32.04
C PRO A 202 -9.18 18.38 -33.31
N ASP A 203 -10.07 17.86 -34.15
CA ASP A 203 -9.71 17.14 -35.38
C ASP A 203 -8.97 18.00 -36.41
N ALA A 204 -9.30 19.30 -36.48
CA ALA A 204 -8.61 20.27 -37.31
C ALA A 204 -7.75 21.19 -36.45
N VAL A 205 -6.42 21.11 -36.61
CA VAL A 205 -5.46 21.86 -35.79
C VAL A 205 -4.70 22.85 -36.68
N THR A 206 -4.83 24.15 -36.39
CA THR A 206 -3.99 25.23 -36.93
C THR A 206 -3.03 25.74 -35.86
N GLY A 207 -2.02 26.52 -36.26
CA GLY A 207 -1.17 27.22 -35.31
C GLY A 207 -1.94 28.11 -34.34
N SER A 208 -2.94 28.85 -34.85
CA SER A 208 -3.86 29.67 -34.05
C SER A 208 -4.66 28.85 -33.04
N THR A 209 -5.09 27.64 -33.40
CA THR A 209 -5.78 26.72 -32.49
C THR A 209 -4.89 26.34 -31.31
N ILE A 210 -3.63 25.97 -31.57
CA ILE A 210 -2.66 25.59 -30.52
C ILE A 210 -2.38 26.78 -29.59
N CYS A 211 -2.21 27.98 -30.14
CA CYS A 211 -1.99 29.20 -29.37
C CYS A 211 -3.20 29.51 -28.46
N ASN A 212 -4.42 29.45 -29.00
CA ASN A 212 -5.64 29.68 -28.24
C ASN A 212 -5.85 28.66 -27.11
N LEU A 213 -5.53 27.38 -27.37
CA LEU A 213 -5.56 26.35 -26.32
C LEU A 213 -4.55 26.65 -25.22
N PHE A 214 -3.34 27.10 -25.56
CA PHE A 214 -2.34 27.51 -24.58
C PHE A 214 -2.80 28.71 -23.75
N LEU A 215 -3.30 29.77 -24.39
CA LEU A 215 -3.82 30.95 -23.70
C LEU A 215 -4.98 30.59 -22.77
N LYS A 216 -5.86 29.69 -23.21
CA LYS A 216 -6.97 29.18 -22.40
C LYS A 216 -6.47 28.51 -21.12
N VAL A 217 -5.53 27.56 -21.21
CA VAL A 217 -4.99 26.90 -20.00
C VAL A 217 -4.12 27.82 -19.14
N MET A 218 -3.61 28.92 -19.70
CA MET A 218 -2.85 29.94 -18.97
C MET A 218 -3.74 30.99 -18.28
N THR A 219 -5.05 31.04 -18.58
CA THR A 219 -6.00 32.01 -18.00
C THR A 219 -5.94 32.09 -16.47
N PRO A 220 -5.92 30.97 -15.71
CA PRO A 220 -5.89 31.02 -14.25
C PRO A 220 -4.64 31.63 -13.64
N PHE A 221 -3.59 31.85 -14.43
CA PHE A 221 -2.31 32.38 -13.98
C PHE A 221 -2.11 33.86 -14.32
N ARG A 222 -3.05 34.49 -15.03
CA ARG A 222 -2.95 35.92 -15.35
C ARG A 222 -3.09 36.77 -14.10
N VAL A 223 -2.23 37.77 -13.97
CA VAL A 223 -2.33 38.78 -12.90
C VAL A 223 -3.46 39.74 -13.26
N SER A 224 -4.49 39.80 -12.42
CA SER A 224 -5.55 40.80 -12.49
C SER A 224 -4.98 42.17 -12.11
N ASN A 225 -5.27 43.23 -12.89
CA ASN A 225 -4.88 44.60 -12.56
C ASN A 225 -5.54 45.16 -11.29
N ASP A 226 -6.44 44.41 -10.64
CA ASP A 226 -7.09 44.80 -9.39
C ASP A 226 -6.21 44.55 -8.15
N ASP A 227 -5.15 43.74 -8.26
CA ASP A 227 -4.30 43.36 -7.11
C ASP A 227 -3.15 44.35 -6.81
N VAL A 228 -3.08 45.49 -7.51
CA VAL A 228 -2.01 46.49 -7.35
C VAL A 228 -2.40 47.65 -6.40
N SER A 229 -3.61 47.65 -5.84
CA SER A 229 -4.09 48.78 -5.01
C SER A 229 -4.11 48.59 -3.50
N ASP A 230 -3.81 47.40 -2.96
CA ASP A 230 -3.90 47.15 -1.49
C ASP A 230 -2.55 46.86 -0.79
N ALA A 231 -1.43 47.17 -1.44
CA ALA A 231 -0.11 47.05 -0.83
C ALA A 231 0.58 48.41 -0.63
N ASP A 232 -0.17 49.44 -0.23
CA ASP A 232 0.44 50.56 0.48
C ASP A 232 -0.54 51.18 1.48
N GLN A 233 -0.04 51.42 2.69
CA GLN A 233 -0.71 51.99 3.87
C GLN A 233 -1.62 51.04 4.69
N THR A 234 -1.10 50.56 5.82
CA THR A 234 -1.53 51.08 7.15
C THR A 234 -0.68 50.49 8.28
N ILE A 235 0.30 51.29 8.73
CA ILE A 235 0.59 51.46 10.15
C ILE A 235 -0.22 52.70 10.57
N GLY A 236 -1.03 52.59 11.63
CA GLY A 236 -1.45 53.75 12.41
C GLY A 236 -2.96 54.00 12.52
N GLU A 237 -3.48 53.59 13.67
CA GLU A 237 -4.42 54.32 14.54
C GLU A 237 -5.90 54.56 14.14
N SER A 238 -6.69 54.33 15.18
CA SER A 238 -8.13 54.48 15.36
C SER A 238 -8.63 55.93 15.25
N SER A 239 -9.85 56.13 14.73
CA SER A 239 -11.00 56.71 15.47
C SER A 239 -12.23 57.00 14.59
N LEU A 240 -13.38 56.49 15.04
CA LEU A 240 -14.71 57.13 15.18
C LEU A 240 -15.39 57.89 14.00
N VAL A 241 -16.50 57.30 13.53
CA VAL A 241 -17.84 57.86 13.20
C VAL A 241 -18.00 59.33 12.74
N ASN A 242 -18.66 59.55 11.58
CA ASN A 242 -20.06 60.00 11.53
C ASN A 242 -20.67 60.09 10.11
N GLU A 243 -21.98 59.94 10.09
CA GLU A 243 -22.98 59.95 9.02
C GLU A 243 -23.00 61.24 8.15
N THR A 244 -23.59 61.20 6.95
CA THR A 244 -24.89 61.83 6.61
C THR A 244 -25.24 61.63 5.10
N ALA A 245 -26.52 61.37 4.83
CA ALA A 245 -27.15 61.13 3.53
C ALA A 245 -27.66 62.40 2.80
N GLY A 246 -28.04 62.26 1.53
CA GLY A 246 -28.90 63.20 0.76
C GLY A 246 -28.50 63.32 -0.72
N ILE A 247 -29.09 62.56 -1.66
CA ILE A 247 -30.25 62.90 -2.53
C ILE A 247 -30.00 64.10 -3.47
N ASP A 248 -29.98 63.89 -4.80
CA ASP A 248 -31.08 64.34 -5.68
C ASP A 248 -31.02 63.80 -7.13
N MET A 249 -32.20 63.78 -7.75
CA MET A 249 -32.61 63.14 -9.00
C MET A 249 -32.74 64.14 -10.18
N SER A 250 -32.52 63.61 -11.38
CA SER A 250 -33.18 63.95 -12.68
C SER A 250 -32.81 65.25 -13.42
N ILE A 251 -32.53 65.13 -14.73
CA ILE A 251 -33.42 65.53 -15.84
C ILE A 251 -32.85 65.01 -17.19
N ASP A 252 -33.74 64.42 -17.98
CA ASP A 252 -33.59 64.04 -19.39
C ASP A 252 -33.47 65.26 -20.34
N ALA A 253 -32.65 65.14 -21.38
CA ALA A 253 -32.98 65.65 -22.71
C ALA A 253 -32.12 64.93 -23.77
N SER A 254 -32.81 64.28 -24.69
CA SER A 254 -32.29 63.59 -25.86
C SER A 254 -32.02 64.56 -27.02
N GLU A 255 -30.85 64.44 -27.64
CA GLU A 255 -30.67 64.73 -29.06
C GLU A 255 -29.82 63.62 -29.70
N HIS A 256 -30.40 62.97 -30.71
CA HIS A 256 -29.77 61.96 -31.54
C HIS A 256 -28.69 62.58 -32.43
N THR A 257 -27.49 62.00 -32.47
CA THR A 257 -26.73 61.85 -33.72
C THR A 257 -25.73 60.68 -33.65
N SER A 258 -25.86 59.79 -34.63
CA SER A 258 -24.83 58.89 -35.17
C SER A 258 -24.15 57.86 -34.25
N LEU A 259 -24.63 56.61 -34.39
CA LEU A 259 -23.83 55.38 -34.50
C LEU A 259 -22.31 55.59 -34.64
N LYS A 260 -21.55 55.16 -33.64
CA LYS A 260 -20.25 54.50 -33.82
C LYS A 260 -20.13 53.35 -32.83
N ASN A 261 -20.44 52.15 -33.33
CA ASN A 261 -19.92 50.91 -32.77
C ASN A 261 -18.41 50.90 -33.05
N ASN A 262 -17.57 51.07 -32.02
CA ASN A 262 -16.18 50.66 -32.11
C ASN A 262 -16.08 49.20 -31.69
N THR A 263 -16.43 48.34 -32.63
CA THR A 263 -15.86 47.00 -32.77
C THR A 263 -14.38 47.12 -33.15
N LEU A 264 -13.56 46.29 -32.51
CA LEU A 264 -12.18 45.94 -32.84
C LEU A 264 -11.15 47.08 -32.84
N GLU A 265 -10.14 46.95 -31.97
CA GLU A 265 -8.74 46.74 -32.35
C GLU A 265 -7.88 46.79 -31.08
N ASP A 266 -7.65 45.63 -30.48
CA ASP A 266 -6.44 45.39 -29.67
C ASP A 266 -5.89 44.00 -30.03
N GLU A 267 -5.86 43.72 -31.34
CA GLU A 267 -5.01 42.71 -31.93
C GLU A 267 -3.75 43.43 -32.39
N THR A 268 -2.66 43.33 -31.63
CA THR A 268 -1.26 43.48 -32.08
C THR A 268 -0.23 43.34 -30.96
N GLY A 269 -0.63 43.20 -29.68
CA GLY A 269 0.34 43.08 -28.57
C GLY A 269 0.91 41.68 -28.29
N THR A 270 0.32 40.60 -28.80
CA THR A 270 0.58 39.23 -28.32
C THR A 270 1.60 38.43 -29.12
N GLU A 271 1.89 38.79 -30.37
CA GLU A 271 2.79 38.01 -31.24
C GLU A 271 4.28 38.16 -30.86
N ASP A 272 4.67 39.25 -30.17
CA ASP A 272 6.07 39.49 -29.82
C ASP A 272 6.48 38.87 -28.46
N ALA A 273 5.54 38.41 -27.63
CA ALA A 273 5.86 37.93 -26.28
C ALA A 273 6.15 36.42 -26.20
N MET A 274 5.54 35.59 -27.06
CA MET A 274 5.64 34.12 -27.00
C MET A 274 5.80 33.49 -28.38
N GLN A 275 6.71 32.52 -28.49
CA GLN A 275 6.94 31.75 -29.72
C GLN A 275 6.67 30.26 -29.50
N PHE A 276 5.99 29.62 -30.44
CA PHE A 276 5.59 28.22 -30.34
C PHE A 276 6.37 27.33 -31.32
N PHE A 277 6.90 26.22 -30.81
CA PHE A 277 7.70 25.28 -31.58
C PHE A 277 7.21 23.84 -31.40
N LEU A 278 7.05 23.11 -32.50
CA LEU A 278 6.83 21.67 -32.49
C LEU A 278 8.16 20.94 -32.24
N ILE A 279 8.08 19.91 -31.40
CA ILE A 279 9.21 19.04 -31.09
C ILE A 279 8.89 17.61 -31.50
N ASN A 280 9.82 16.98 -32.22
CA ASN A 280 9.81 15.55 -32.46
C ASN A 280 10.54 14.84 -31.32
N GLU A 281 9.89 13.91 -30.62
CA GLU A 281 10.50 13.14 -29.52
C GLU A 281 11.79 12.41 -29.93
N ARG A 282 11.93 12.06 -31.22
CA ARG A 282 13.14 11.39 -31.75
C ARG A 282 14.31 12.35 -32.02
N PHE A 283 14.04 13.65 -32.19
CA PHE A 283 15.03 14.67 -32.57
C PHE A 283 14.72 16.01 -31.87
N PRO A 284 15.04 16.15 -30.57
CA PRO A 284 14.68 17.33 -29.77
C PRO A 284 15.34 18.64 -30.24
N ASP A 285 16.42 18.55 -31.02
CA ASP A 285 17.15 19.71 -31.56
C ASP A 285 16.52 20.25 -32.85
N GLN A 286 15.63 19.49 -33.50
CA GLN A 286 14.95 19.91 -34.73
C GLN A 286 13.58 20.52 -34.37
N ARG A 287 13.60 21.78 -33.93
CA ARG A 287 12.39 22.54 -33.59
C ARG A 287 11.79 23.15 -34.86
N MET A 288 10.50 22.91 -35.09
CA MET A 288 9.76 23.56 -36.19
C MET A 288 8.90 24.68 -35.63
N LYS A 289 9.08 25.92 -36.09
CA LYS A 289 8.24 27.04 -35.67
C LYS A 289 6.81 26.82 -36.16
N ILE A 290 5.84 27.06 -35.30
CA ILE A 290 4.42 27.01 -35.64
C ILE A 290 4.02 28.36 -36.21
N GLU A 291 3.59 28.38 -37.47
CA GLU A 291 3.02 29.57 -38.12
C GLU A 291 1.49 29.54 -37.93
N MET A 292 0.87 30.68 -37.59
CA MET A 292 -0.51 30.74 -37.07
C MET A 292 -1.56 30.25 -38.07
N ASP A 293 -1.38 30.57 -39.35
CA ASP A 293 -2.33 30.25 -40.43
C ASP A 293 -2.08 28.89 -41.10
N GLN A 294 -1.04 28.14 -40.69
CA GLN A 294 -0.74 26.85 -41.30
C GLN A 294 -1.42 25.69 -40.56
N PRO A 295 -1.96 24.70 -41.29
CA PRO A 295 -2.48 23.49 -40.69
C PRO A 295 -1.32 22.65 -40.13
N VAL A 296 -1.48 22.17 -38.90
CA VAL A 296 -0.52 21.29 -38.24
C VAL A 296 -1.01 19.86 -38.39
N THR A 297 -0.30 19.06 -39.19
CA THR A 297 -0.67 17.65 -39.37
C THR A 297 -0.25 16.83 -38.16
N VAL A 298 -1.22 16.42 -37.34
CA VAL A 298 -1.01 15.37 -36.33
C VAL A 298 -0.95 14.04 -37.07
N THR A 299 0.25 13.50 -37.32
CA THR A 299 0.38 12.19 -37.96
C THR A 299 -0.32 11.14 -37.11
N GLY A 300 -1.28 10.41 -37.68
CA GLY A 300 -2.26 9.55 -36.98
C GLY A 300 -1.73 8.42 -36.08
N LEU A 301 -0.40 8.28 -35.90
CA LEU A 301 0.21 7.41 -34.90
C LEU A 301 0.58 8.12 -33.60
N GLN A 302 0.64 9.45 -33.56
CA GLN A 302 1.00 10.21 -32.37
C GLN A 302 -0.26 10.62 -31.59
N LYS A 303 -0.55 9.92 -30.48
CA LYS A 303 -1.62 10.30 -29.53
C LYS A 303 -1.33 11.61 -28.79
N ARG A 304 -0.09 12.14 -28.87
CA ARG A 304 0.38 13.30 -28.10
C ARG A 304 1.25 14.22 -28.96
N LEU A 305 0.92 15.50 -29.00
CA LEU A 305 1.66 16.56 -29.68
C LEU A 305 2.47 17.35 -28.66
N HIS A 306 3.78 17.47 -28.84
CA HIS A 306 4.65 18.22 -27.93
C HIS A 306 4.98 19.60 -28.51
N VAL A 307 4.61 20.65 -27.76
CA VAL A 307 4.84 22.05 -28.13
C VAL A 307 5.70 22.71 -27.05
N VAL A 308 6.79 23.36 -27.48
CA VAL A 308 7.57 24.24 -26.61
C VAL A 308 7.13 25.67 -26.82
N VAL A 309 6.84 26.34 -25.71
CA VAL A 309 6.50 27.77 -25.67
C VAL A 309 7.72 28.51 -25.13
N CYS A 310 8.33 29.31 -26.00
CA CYS A 310 9.46 30.15 -25.66
C CYS A 310 8.96 31.54 -25.28
N TRP A 311 9.26 31.94 -24.04
CA TRP A 311 8.84 33.21 -23.47
C TRP A 311 9.94 34.27 -23.67
N GLN A 312 9.54 35.47 -24.07
CA GLN A 312 10.39 36.67 -23.99
C GLN A 312 10.26 37.34 -22.61
N ASP A 313 11.26 38.15 -22.23
CA ASP A 313 11.41 38.70 -20.85
C ASP A 313 10.17 39.49 -20.38
N ASN A 314 9.49 40.20 -21.29
CA ASN A 314 8.27 40.98 -21.03
C ASN A 314 6.99 40.13 -20.89
N GLY A 315 6.97 38.91 -21.43
CA GLY A 315 5.78 38.06 -21.44
C GLY A 315 5.46 37.43 -20.09
N LEU A 316 6.46 37.30 -19.21
CA LEU A 316 6.31 36.66 -17.89
C LEU A 316 5.68 37.58 -16.84
N GLU A 317 5.82 38.90 -16.99
CA GLU A 317 5.35 39.89 -15.99
C GLU A 317 3.84 39.87 -15.80
N GLN A 318 3.10 39.39 -16.81
CA GLN A 318 1.64 39.31 -16.81
C GLN A 318 1.10 38.05 -16.11
N TYR A 319 1.97 37.16 -15.63
CA TYR A 319 1.55 35.86 -15.09
C TYR A 319 2.21 35.52 -13.74
N ASN A 320 1.41 35.04 -12.78
CA ASN A 320 1.89 34.44 -11.54
C ASN A 320 2.09 32.93 -11.71
N LEU A 321 3.34 32.52 -11.96
CA LEU A 321 3.69 31.13 -12.28
C LEU A 321 4.15 30.32 -11.06
N GLY A 322 4.07 30.87 -9.84
CA GLY A 322 4.54 30.20 -8.62
C GLY A 322 3.89 28.81 -8.40
N SER A 323 2.61 28.68 -8.76
CA SER A 323 1.86 27.43 -8.70
C SER A 323 2.24 26.41 -9.79
N LEU A 324 2.89 26.84 -10.88
CA LEU A 324 3.46 25.94 -11.89
C LEU A 324 4.83 25.41 -11.46
N ASP A 325 5.62 26.22 -10.76
CA ASP A 325 7.00 25.89 -10.39
C ASP A 325 7.09 24.99 -9.13
N SER A 326 6.03 24.95 -8.31
CA SER A 326 6.02 24.28 -7.00
C SER A 326 4.97 23.16 -6.90
N LEU A 327 5.23 22.03 -7.55
CA LEU A 327 4.44 20.82 -7.29
C LEU A 327 4.81 20.21 -5.93
N PRO A 328 3.82 19.80 -5.11
CA PRO A 328 4.08 19.03 -3.91
C PRO A 328 4.71 17.68 -4.26
N GLU A 329 5.62 17.22 -3.40
CA GLU A 329 6.04 15.82 -3.39
C GLU A 329 4.84 14.96 -3.01
N ILE A 330 4.77 13.74 -3.57
CA ILE A 330 3.71 12.77 -3.26
C ILE A 330 3.56 12.60 -1.75
N TYR A 331 4.67 12.59 -1.03
CA TYR A 331 4.67 12.67 0.42
C TYR A 331 5.87 13.49 0.90
N LYS A 332 5.62 14.70 1.40
CA LYS A 332 6.66 15.49 2.07
C LYS A 332 6.84 14.96 3.49
N ALA A 333 7.97 14.31 3.75
CA ALA A 333 8.33 13.91 5.11
C ALA A 333 8.53 15.17 5.97
N VAL A 334 7.55 15.52 6.79
CA VAL A 334 7.74 16.54 7.83
C VAL A 334 8.77 15.98 8.80
N LEU A 335 9.95 16.60 8.84
CA LEU A 335 11.14 16.15 9.59
C LEU A 335 10.93 15.88 11.10
N PHE A 336 9.74 16.14 11.65
CA PHE A 336 9.43 15.94 13.07
C PHE A 336 8.02 15.41 13.39
N SER A 337 7.21 14.98 12.42
CA SER A 337 5.99 14.22 12.75
C SER A 337 6.35 12.74 12.78
N ARG A 338 6.44 12.15 13.98
CA ARG A 338 6.45 10.69 14.15
C ARG A 338 5.32 10.12 13.29
N ARG A 339 5.64 9.24 12.32
CA ARG A 339 4.62 8.46 11.62
C ARG A 339 3.68 7.89 12.70
N PRO A 340 2.34 7.96 12.54
CA PRO A 340 1.47 7.07 13.29
C PRO A 340 2.01 5.66 13.04
N GLN A 341 2.55 5.02 14.07
CA GLN A 341 3.10 3.68 13.92
C GLN A 341 1.93 2.77 13.57
N ASP A 342 1.94 2.18 12.38
CA ASP A 342 0.94 1.17 12.01
C ASP A 342 0.96 0.10 13.12
N THR A 343 -0.15 -0.10 13.82
CA THR A 343 -0.26 -1.05 14.93
C THR A 343 -1.30 -2.12 14.60
N CYS A 344 -1.00 -3.38 14.87
CA CYS A 344 -1.97 -4.47 14.81
C CYS A 344 -1.76 -5.46 15.96
N SER A 345 -2.77 -6.28 16.26
CA SER A 345 -2.61 -7.36 17.25
C SER A 345 -2.11 -8.65 16.58
N LEU A 346 -1.47 -9.52 17.36
CA LEU A 346 -1.10 -10.87 16.94
C LEU A 346 -2.34 -11.67 16.50
N TYR A 347 -3.45 -11.50 17.21
CA TYR A 347 -4.74 -12.09 16.86
C TYR A 347 -5.20 -11.63 15.47
N ALA A 348 -5.08 -10.35 15.12
CA ALA A 348 -5.41 -9.89 13.76
C ALA A 348 -4.52 -10.54 12.68
N CYS A 349 -3.26 -10.84 13.00
CA CYS A 349 -2.36 -11.58 12.11
C CYS A 349 -2.79 -13.05 11.96
N LEU A 350 -3.26 -13.68 13.05
CA LEU A 350 -3.82 -15.05 13.03
C LEU A 350 -5.11 -15.13 12.23
N GLU A 351 -6.04 -14.18 12.42
CA GLU A 351 -7.26 -14.09 11.62
C GLU A 351 -6.94 -13.95 10.13
N ALA A 352 -5.99 -13.07 9.78
CA ALA A 352 -5.55 -12.89 8.40
C ALA A 352 -4.92 -14.16 7.82
N PHE A 353 -4.25 -14.97 8.64
CA PHE A 353 -3.65 -16.24 8.23
C PHE A 353 -4.68 -17.35 7.96
N ILE A 354 -5.76 -17.40 8.73
CA ILE A 354 -6.81 -18.44 8.66
C ILE A 354 -7.93 -18.07 7.68
N LYS A 355 -8.00 -16.79 7.29
CA LYS A 355 -8.98 -16.27 6.33
C LYS A 355 -8.88 -17.00 5.00
N GLU A 356 -10.04 -17.35 4.45
CA GLU A 356 -10.14 -17.92 3.10
C GLU A 356 -9.75 -16.87 2.05
N GLU A 357 -8.84 -17.26 1.15
CA GLU A 357 -8.35 -16.40 0.07
C GLU A 357 -8.25 -17.17 -1.26
N PRO A 358 -8.48 -16.52 -2.42
CA PRO A 358 -8.25 -17.15 -3.71
C PRO A 358 -6.74 -17.35 -3.94
N LEU A 359 -6.38 -18.49 -4.54
CA LEU A 359 -4.99 -18.74 -4.95
C LEU A 359 -4.50 -17.68 -5.95
N GLY A 360 -3.19 -17.43 -5.93
CA GLY A 360 -2.57 -16.54 -6.91
C GLY A 360 -2.62 -17.12 -8.33
N PRO A 361 -2.49 -16.29 -9.39
CA PRO A 361 -2.43 -16.77 -10.77
C PRO A 361 -1.29 -17.76 -11.04
N GLU A 362 -0.18 -17.65 -10.30
CA GLU A 362 0.99 -18.52 -10.43
C GLU A 362 0.85 -19.85 -9.65
N ASP A 363 -0.08 -19.92 -8.70
CA ASP A 363 -0.26 -21.05 -7.77
C ASP A 363 -1.62 -21.75 -7.99
N MET A 364 -2.17 -21.69 -9.20
CA MET A 364 -3.48 -22.28 -9.50
C MET A 364 -3.53 -23.78 -9.21
N TRP A 365 -4.65 -24.24 -8.65
CA TRP A 365 -4.85 -25.64 -8.31
C TRP A 365 -5.40 -26.43 -9.49
N TYR A 366 -4.78 -27.56 -9.82
CA TYR A 366 -5.33 -28.50 -10.78
C TYR A 366 -6.54 -29.23 -10.20
N CYS A 367 -7.74 -28.82 -10.63
CA CYS A 367 -8.97 -29.38 -10.11
C CYS A 367 -9.24 -30.76 -10.73
N PRO A 368 -9.37 -31.85 -9.94
CA PRO A 368 -9.62 -33.19 -10.47
C PRO A 368 -11.00 -33.34 -11.11
N GLY A 369 -11.99 -32.54 -10.69
CA GLY A 369 -13.33 -32.52 -11.28
C GLY A 369 -13.38 -31.82 -12.63
N CYS A 370 -12.69 -30.68 -12.77
CA CYS A 370 -12.65 -29.91 -14.03
C CYS A 370 -11.56 -30.39 -15.01
N LYS A 371 -10.54 -31.10 -14.51
CA LYS A 371 -9.32 -31.47 -15.25
C LYS A 371 -8.58 -30.28 -15.86
N GLU A 372 -8.55 -29.16 -15.13
CA GLU A 372 -7.89 -27.92 -15.52
C GLU A 372 -7.41 -27.15 -14.28
N HIS A 373 -6.40 -26.31 -14.45
CA HIS A 373 -5.95 -25.37 -13.41
C HIS A 373 -7.03 -24.31 -13.15
N ARG A 374 -7.42 -24.18 -11.87
CA ARG A 374 -8.44 -23.24 -11.42
C ARG A 374 -7.91 -22.42 -10.25
N GLN A 375 -8.34 -21.17 -10.21
CA GLN A 375 -8.12 -20.30 -9.05
C GLN A 375 -9.05 -20.72 -7.91
N ALA A 376 -8.69 -21.79 -7.21
CA ALA A 376 -9.43 -22.27 -6.05
C ALA A 376 -9.36 -21.28 -4.90
N SER A 377 -10.38 -21.26 -4.04
CA SER A 377 -10.23 -20.66 -2.72
C SER A 377 -9.48 -21.61 -1.80
N LYS A 378 -8.53 -21.08 -1.04
CA LYS A 378 -7.72 -21.79 -0.07
C LYS A 378 -8.02 -21.26 1.32
N LYS A 379 -8.19 -22.17 2.27
CA LYS A 379 -8.33 -21.86 3.70
C LYS A 379 -7.42 -22.76 4.51
N LEU A 380 -6.74 -22.20 5.51
CA LEU A 380 -5.91 -22.93 6.47
C LEU A 380 -6.54 -22.85 7.85
N ASP A 381 -6.76 -23.99 8.52
CA ASP A 381 -7.19 -24.05 9.91
C ASP A 381 -6.10 -24.72 10.76
N LEU A 382 -5.99 -24.37 12.04
CA LEU A 382 -5.07 -25.03 12.98
C LEU A 382 -5.70 -26.35 13.47
N TRP A 383 -4.96 -27.46 13.34
CA TRP A 383 -5.45 -28.79 13.71
C TRP A 383 -4.74 -29.36 14.94
N ARG A 384 -3.40 -29.47 14.89
CA ARG A 384 -2.54 -29.84 16.04
C ARG A 384 -1.57 -28.71 16.32
N LEU A 385 -1.40 -28.36 17.60
CA LEU A 385 -0.40 -27.40 18.02
C LEU A 385 0.78 -28.08 18.72
N PRO A 386 2.01 -27.58 18.54
CA PRO A 386 3.21 -28.08 19.21
C PRO A 386 3.32 -27.60 20.67
N GLU A 387 4.22 -28.21 21.45
CA GLU A 387 4.58 -27.72 22.79
C GLU A 387 5.28 -26.36 22.71
N ILE A 388 6.22 -26.22 21.77
CA ILE A 388 6.90 -24.96 21.45
C ILE A 388 6.32 -24.41 20.16
N LEU A 389 5.54 -23.34 20.28
CA LEU A 389 4.96 -22.65 19.16
C LEU A 389 5.89 -21.53 18.70
N ILE A 390 6.34 -21.62 17.45
CA ILE A 390 7.17 -20.60 16.82
C ILE A 390 6.29 -19.78 15.89
N ILE A 391 6.23 -18.47 16.11
CA ILE A 391 5.47 -17.54 15.27
C ILE A 391 6.44 -16.61 14.57
N HIS A 392 6.46 -16.68 13.25
CA HIS A 392 7.21 -15.78 12.37
C HIS A 392 6.28 -14.70 11.83
N LEU A 393 6.61 -13.44 12.09
CA LEU A 393 5.91 -12.29 11.51
C LEU A 393 6.50 -12.01 10.13
N LYS A 394 5.70 -12.20 9.05
CA LYS A 394 6.14 -11.99 7.65
C LYS A 394 6.36 -10.51 7.33
N ARG A 395 7.41 -9.92 7.90
CA ARG A 395 7.76 -8.50 7.73
C ARG A 395 8.42 -8.21 6.39
N PHE A 396 9.10 -9.18 5.79
CA PHE A 396 9.77 -8.97 4.52
C PHE A 396 8.85 -9.29 3.35
N SER A 397 8.65 -8.31 2.49
CA SER A 397 7.94 -8.47 1.23
C SER A 397 8.93 -8.40 0.07
N TYR A 398 8.78 -9.34 -0.86
CA TYR A 398 9.56 -9.43 -2.09
C TYR A 398 8.64 -9.09 -3.26
N SER A 399 8.95 -8.00 -3.96
CA SER A 399 8.48 -7.75 -5.31
C SER A 399 9.64 -7.95 -6.30
N ARG A 400 9.35 -8.15 -7.59
CA ARG A 400 10.38 -8.30 -8.64
C ARG A 400 11.39 -7.13 -8.66
N TYR A 401 11.00 -5.96 -8.14
CA TYR A 401 11.81 -4.74 -8.20
C TYR A 401 12.11 -4.12 -6.83
N THR A 402 11.41 -4.49 -5.76
CA THR A 402 11.58 -3.89 -4.43
C THR A 402 11.60 -4.92 -3.32
N LYS A 403 12.44 -4.66 -2.33
CA LYS A 403 12.56 -5.41 -1.09
C LYS A 403 12.17 -4.47 0.03
N ASN A 404 11.05 -4.72 0.70
CA ASN A 404 10.56 -3.86 1.77
C ASN A 404 10.43 -4.64 3.08
N LYS A 405 10.67 -3.96 4.20
CA LYS A 405 10.44 -4.47 5.55
C LYS A 405 9.30 -3.70 6.19
N LEU A 406 8.30 -4.41 6.68
CA LEU A 406 7.18 -3.86 7.43
C LEU A 406 7.62 -3.57 8.88
N GLU A 407 7.54 -2.30 9.26
CA GLU A 407 7.88 -1.79 10.61
C GLU A 407 6.65 -1.67 11.53
N THR A 408 5.52 -2.26 11.13
CA THR A 408 4.27 -2.30 11.90
C THR A 408 4.53 -2.83 13.31
N PHE A 409 4.04 -2.13 14.32
CA PHE A 409 4.04 -2.61 15.69
C PHE A 409 3.02 -3.73 15.83
N VAL A 410 3.46 -4.91 16.27
CA VAL A 410 2.55 -6.03 16.52
C VAL A 410 2.43 -6.19 18.02
N ASP A 411 1.23 -5.99 18.56
CA ASP A 411 0.94 -6.26 19.96
C ASP A 411 0.66 -7.75 20.16
N PHE A 412 1.46 -8.40 21.01
CA PHE A 412 1.37 -9.84 21.29
C PHE A 412 1.28 -10.10 22.81
N PRO A 413 0.50 -11.10 23.26
CA PRO A 413 0.39 -11.47 24.67
C PRO A 413 1.69 -12.12 25.18
N ILE A 414 2.08 -11.84 26.42
CA ILE A 414 3.33 -12.36 27.02
C ILE A 414 3.04 -13.63 27.83
N HIS A 415 1.95 -13.66 28.61
CA HIS A 415 1.68 -14.74 29.56
C HIS A 415 0.57 -15.69 29.14
N ASP A 416 -0.35 -15.24 28.30
CA ASP A 416 -1.67 -15.85 28.09
C ASP A 416 -2.10 -15.82 26.61
N LEU A 417 -1.24 -16.30 25.71
CA LEU A 417 -1.65 -16.53 24.32
C LEU A 417 -2.63 -17.71 24.27
N ASP A 418 -3.93 -17.42 24.13
CA ASP A 418 -4.98 -18.42 23.99
C ASP A 418 -5.29 -18.69 22.51
N LEU A 419 -5.04 -19.92 22.06
CA LEU A 419 -5.35 -20.37 20.70
C LEU A 419 -6.58 -21.26 20.60
N SER A 420 -7.32 -21.45 21.70
CA SER A 420 -8.48 -22.37 21.76
C SER A 420 -9.56 -22.03 20.73
N LYS A 421 -9.73 -20.74 20.40
CA LYS A 421 -10.70 -20.26 19.39
C LYS A 421 -10.35 -20.65 17.96
N TYR A 422 -9.09 -20.96 17.70
CA TYR A 422 -8.56 -21.21 16.35
C TYR A 422 -8.42 -22.69 16.03
N ILE A 423 -8.69 -23.57 16.99
CA ILE A 423 -8.59 -25.02 16.83
C ILE A 423 -9.99 -25.60 16.67
N GLY A 424 -10.16 -26.48 15.68
CA GLY A 424 -11.42 -27.18 15.43
C GLY A 424 -11.94 -27.94 16.65
N HIS A 425 -13.27 -28.06 16.73
CA HIS A 425 -14.05 -28.53 17.87
C HIS A 425 -13.73 -30.01 18.26
N ARG A 426 -12.62 -30.26 18.98
CA ARG A 426 -12.45 -31.33 20.00
C ARG A 426 -11.06 -31.52 20.65
N CYS A 427 -10.11 -30.59 20.55
CA CYS A 427 -8.89 -30.65 21.38
C CYS A 427 -9.11 -30.11 22.83
N GLN A 428 -10.28 -30.30 23.44
CA GLN A 428 -10.64 -29.76 24.77
C GLN A 428 -9.91 -30.41 25.96
N GLN A 429 -9.02 -31.38 25.72
CA GLN A 429 -8.29 -32.10 26.76
C GLN A 429 -6.88 -31.54 27.05
N ILE A 430 -6.41 -30.59 26.23
CA ILE A 430 -5.06 -30.02 26.38
C ILE A 430 -5.19 -28.49 26.39
N PRO A 431 -4.63 -27.78 27.38
CA PRO A 431 -4.61 -26.32 27.40
C PRO A 431 -3.89 -25.79 26.16
N HIS A 432 -4.52 -24.87 25.44
CA HIS A 432 -3.92 -24.17 24.29
C HIS A 432 -3.39 -22.79 24.67
N ASN A 433 -3.02 -22.65 25.95
CA ASN A 433 -2.44 -21.45 26.51
C ASN A 433 -0.92 -21.51 26.38
N TYR A 434 -0.33 -20.40 25.96
CA TYR A 434 1.10 -20.28 25.76
C TYR A 434 1.67 -19.04 26.44
N ARG A 435 2.89 -19.20 26.95
CA ARG A 435 3.72 -18.13 27.52
C ARG A 435 4.91 -17.86 26.61
N LEU A 436 5.16 -16.59 26.33
CA LEU A 436 6.31 -16.13 25.56
C LEU A 436 7.58 -16.30 26.41
N TYR A 437 8.61 -16.90 25.84
CA TYR A 437 9.89 -17.08 26.52
C TYR A 437 11.10 -16.57 25.72
N ALA A 438 10.95 -16.34 24.41
CA ALA A 438 11.98 -15.69 23.62
C ALA A 438 11.41 -14.90 22.44
N ILE A 439 12.14 -13.87 22.03
CA ILE A 439 11.86 -13.01 20.87
C ILE A 439 13.17 -12.86 20.10
N SER A 440 13.16 -13.16 18.80
CA SER A 440 14.21 -12.72 17.89
C SER A 440 13.81 -11.37 17.30
N ASN A 441 14.64 -10.36 17.53
CA ASN A 441 14.46 -9.02 17.02
C ASN A 441 15.30 -8.81 15.76
N HIS A 442 14.80 -8.01 14.83
CA HIS A 442 15.56 -7.58 13.65
C HIS A 442 15.52 -6.07 13.49
N TYR A 443 16.70 -5.46 13.42
CA TYR A 443 16.92 -4.04 13.16
C TYR A 443 17.52 -3.84 11.76
N GLY A 444 17.22 -2.71 11.13
CA GLY A 444 17.71 -2.42 9.78
C GLY A 444 16.85 -3.02 8.66
N SER A 445 17.39 -2.95 7.44
CA SER A 445 16.68 -3.22 6.19
C SER A 445 17.07 -4.58 5.60
N MET A 446 16.54 -4.92 4.42
CA MET A 446 16.90 -6.18 3.74
C MET A 446 18.32 -6.18 3.13
N GLY A 447 18.95 -5.00 2.96
CA GLY A 447 20.33 -4.88 2.46
C GLY A 447 21.41 -4.99 3.54
N GLY A 448 20.99 -4.96 4.80
CA GLY A 448 21.86 -4.99 5.97
C GLY A 448 21.02 -4.76 7.23
N GLY A 449 21.18 -5.64 8.20
CA GLY A 449 20.42 -5.63 9.44
C GLY A 449 21.18 -6.30 10.56
N HIS A 450 20.63 -6.18 11.77
CA HIS A 450 21.21 -6.69 13.00
C HIS A 450 20.16 -7.47 13.77
N TYR A 451 20.51 -8.65 14.26
CA TYR A 451 19.60 -9.50 15.03
C TYR A 451 20.02 -9.51 16.49
N THR A 452 19.06 -9.31 17.38
CA THR A 452 19.24 -9.50 18.83
C THR A 452 18.17 -10.47 19.34
N ALA A 453 18.31 -10.93 20.58
CA ALA A 453 17.32 -11.81 21.19
C ALA A 453 16.94 -11.33 22.59
N TYR A 454 15.63 -11.28 22.86
CA TYR A 454 15.13 -11.19 24.23
C TYR A 454 14.76 -12.59 24.70
N VAL A 455 15.27 -13.02 25.86
CA VAL A 455 15.01 -14.36 26.40
C VAL A 455 14.63 -14.25 27.88
N TYR A 456 13.59 -14.97 28.26
CA TYR A 456 13.17 -15.10 29.65
C TYR A 456 13.94 -16.23 30.33
N ASP A 457 14.65 -15.90 31.40
CA ASP A 457 15.35 -16.85 32.26
C ASP A 457 14.41 -17.31 33.38
N GLU A 458 13.96 -18.57 33.32
CA GLU A 458 13.10 -19.18 34.35
C GLU A 458 13.79 -19.27 35.72
N GLY A 459 15.12 -19.44 35.76
CA GLY A 459 15.87 -19.56 37.01
C GLY A 459 15.96 -18.23 37.76
N LYS A 460 16.14 -17.12 37.03
CA LYS A 460 16.21 -15.77 37.61
C LYS A 460 14.87 -15.02 37.57
N LYS A 461 13.85 -15.59 36.93
CA LYS A 461 12.52 -15.01 36.72
C LYS A 461 12.58 -13.59 36.13
N GLY A 462 13.30 -13.44 35.02
CA GLY A 462 13.47 -12.13 34.38
C GLY A 462 13.90 -12.20 32.92
N TRP A 463 13.68 -11.11 32.19
CA TRP A 463 14.06 -10.97 30.78
C TRP A 463 15.49 -10.45 30.63
N TYR A 464 16.19 -10.96 29.62
CA TYR A 464 17.53 -10.53 29.24
C TYR A 464 17.60 -10.23 27.76
N ASP A 465 18.30 -9.16 27.41
CA ASP A 465 18.68 -8.80 26.04
C ASP A 465 20.05 -9.39 25.72
N PHE A 466 20.12 -10.11 24.61
CA PHE A 466 21.31 -10.73 24.05
C PHE A 466 21.63 -10.04 22.72
N ASP A 467 22.62 -9.16 22.77
CA ASP A 467 23.18 -8.43 21.62
C ASP A 467 24.65 -8.84 21.43
N ASP A 468 24.85 -9.88 20.61
CA ASP A 468 26.13 -10.55 20.36
C ASP A 468 26.86 -10.93 21.66
N ARG A 469 27.84 -10.13 22.06
CA ARG A 469 28.68 -10.33 23.26
C ARG A 469 28.12 -9.65 24.50
N HIS A 470 27.13 -8.77 24.35
CA HIS A 470 26.55 -8.01 25.44
C HIS A 470 25.26 -8.69 25.88
N VAL A 471 25.18 -9.00 27.18
CA VAL A 471 23.99 -9.54 27.80
C VAL A 471 23.60 -8.64 28.96
N GLY A 472 22.38 -8.13 28.94
CA GLY A 472 21.87 -7.19 29.94
C GLY A 472 20.45 -7.53 30.37
N PRO A 473 20.03 -7.19 31.59
CA PRO A 473 18.64 -7.32 32.00
C PRO A 473 17.75 -6.32 31.25
N ILE A 474 16.53 -6.71 30.90
CA ILE A 474 15.52 -5.85 30.28
C ILE A 474 14.18 -6.00 31.00
N THR A 475 13.39 -4.93 31.08
CA THR A 475 12.04 -4.99 31.69
C THR A 475 11.02 -5.53 30.71
N GLU A 476 9.99 -6.19 31.24
CA GLU A 476 8.89 -6.77 30.43
C GLU A 476 8.19 -5.71 29.57
N ASP A 477 8.01 -4.49 30.07
CA ASP A 477 7.40 -3.38 29.32
C ASP A 477 8.20 -2.97 28.07
N SER A 478 9.50 -3.28 28.04
CA SER A 478 10.42 -2.87 26.97
C SER A 478 10.62 -3.95 25.91
N ILE A 479 10.07 -5.15 26.09
CA ILE A 479 10.30 -6.26 25.13
C ILE A 479 9.39 -6.16 23.89
N LYS A 480 8.24 -5.48 24.02
CA LYS A 480 7.31 -5.26 22.90
C LYS A 480 7.79 -4.12 22.03
N THR A 481 8.33 -4.45 20.86
CA THR A 481 8.86 -3.48 19.90
C THR A 481 8.47 -3.84 18.47
N SER A 482 8.54 -2.88 17.54
CA SER A 482 8.39 -3.17 16.09
C SER A 482 9.54 -4.01 15.52
N ALA A 483 10.64 -4.20 16.26
CA ALA A 483 11.75 -5.03 15.86
C ALA A 483 11.45 -6.53 16.02
N ALA A 484 10.45 -6.91 16.84
CA ALA A 484 10.07 -8.30 17.05
C ALA A 484 9.77 -9.00 15.72
N TYR A 485 10.50 -10.07 15.42
CA TYR A 485 10.46 -10.75 14.13
C TYR A 485 10.02 -12.22 14.25
N VAL A 486 10.58 -12.96 15.21
CA VAL A 486 10.14 -14.32 15.54
C VAL A 486 9.83 -14.40 17.03
N LEU A 487 8.64 -14.90 17.37
CA LEU A 487 8.17 -15.08 18.74
C LEU A 487 8.21 -16.57 19.08
N PHE A 488 8.73 -16.90 20.26
CA PHE A 488 8.83 -18.27 20.76
C PHE A 488 7.96 -18.40 22.00
N TYR A 489 6.94 -19.25 21.86
CA TYR A 489 5.94 -19.52 22.86
C TYR A 489 6.09 -20.96 23.36
N ARG A 490 5.92 -21.16 24.66
CA ARG A 490 5.87 -22.48 25.31
C ARG A 490 4.49 -22.70 25.89
N ARG A 491 3.91 -23.88 25.65
CA ARG A 491 2.62 -24.26 26.22
C ARG A 491 2.70 -24.30 27.74
N THR A 492 1.75 -23.68 28.42
CA THR A 492 1.62 -23.76 29.87
C THR A 492 0.98 -25.10 30.22
N GLN A 493 1.67 -25.94 30.98
CA GLN A 493 1.02 -27.09 31.60
C GLN A 493 0.20 -26.55 32.79
N GLU A 494 -1.11 -26.79 32.79
CA GLU A 494 -1.84 -26.74 34.06
C GLU A 494 -1.29 -27.88 34.92
N ASP A 495 -0.77 -27.54 36.09
CA ASP A 495 -0.50 -28.53 37.12
C ASP A 495 -1.80 -29.32 37.31
N ARG A 496 -1.79 -30.60 36.90
CA ARG A 496 -2.75 -31.55 37.40
C ARG A 496 -2.54 -31.56 38.92
N LEU A 497 -3.41 -30.86 39.63
CA LEU A 497 -3.55 -31.01 41.07
C LEU A 497 -3.75 -32.50 41.33
N ASP A 498 -2.70 -33.16 41.79
CA ASP A 498 -2.76 -34.47 42.43
C ASP A 498 -3.57 -34.28 43.73
N THR A 499 -4.90 -34.23 43.63
CA THR A 499 -5.78 -34.47 44.76
C THR A 499 -5.88 -35.97 45.01
N THR A 500 -4.76 -36.57 45.42
CA THR A 500 -4.73 -37.81 46.20
C THR A 500 -3.74 -37.62 47.33
N GLY A 501 -4.17 -36.81 48.30
CA GLY A 501 -3.46 -36.54 49.55
C GLY A 501 -4.48 -36.40 50.68
N THR A 502 -5.19 -37.48 50.97
CA THR A 502 -5.85 -37.67 52.26
C THR A 502 -5.38 -38.99 52.83
N ASP A 503 -4.33 -38.91 53.65
CA ASP A 503 -4.06 -39.87 54.70
C ASP A 503 -5.27 -39.91 55.64
N ILE A 504 -5.97 -41.05 55.71
CA ILE A 504 -6.73 -41.44 56.90
C ILE A 504 -6.31 -42.87 57.23
N ASP A 505 -5.48 -42.90 58.26
CA ASP A 505 -5.29 -43.86 59.34
C ASP A 505 -5.83 -45.29 59.23
N SER A 506 -4.99 -46.17 59.76
CA SER A 506 -5.19 -47.60 59.99
C SER A 506 -6.43 -47.90 60.85
N ASP A 507 -7.25 -48.86 60.42
CA ASP A 507 -7.98 -49.72 61.33
C ASP A 507 -8.16 -51.14 60.75
N ILE A 508 -7.70 -52.09 61.56
CA ILE A 508 -7.76 -53.54 61.36
C ILE A 508 -9.18 -54.03 61.69
N PRO A 509 -9.69 -55.06 60.98
CA PRO A 509 -10.45 -56.08 61.70
C PRO A 509 -10.01 -57.51 61.34
N THR A 510 -9.51 -58.20 62.35
CA THR A 510 -9.51 -59.67 62.43
C THR A 510 -10.86 -60.16 62.95
N TYR A 511 -11.56 -61.05 62.22
CA TYR A 511 -12.00 -62.39 62.66
C TYR A 511 -13.21 -62.94 61.89
N GLY A 512 -13.14 -64.25 61.59
CA GLY A 512 -14.27 -65.17 61.29
C GLY A 512 -14.47 -65.40 59.79
N GLY A 513 -14.22 -66.58 59.19
CA GLY A 513 -14.30 -67.94 59.69
C GLY A 513 -15.42 -68.67 58.95
N GLY A 514 -15.09 -69.65 58.10
CA GLY A 514 -16.05 -70.68 57.65
C GLY A 514 -16.07 -71.01 56.16
N GLY A 515 -15.71 -72.26 55.84
CA GLY A 515 -16.08 -73.02 54.64
C GLY A 515 -15.29 -72.64 53.36
N GLY A 516 -14.51 -73.49 52.72
CA GLY A 516 -14.66 -74.94 52.53
C GLY A 516 -14.97 -75.19 51.06
N GLU A 517 -13.94 -75.44 50.25
CA GLU A 517 -13.86 -76.44 49.16
C GLU A 517 -12.63 -76.14 48.28
N ILE A 518 -11.62 -77.01 48.41
CA ILE A 518 -10.43 -77.06 47.56
C ILE A 518 -10.67 -78.20 46.57
N LEU A 519 -10.79 -77.87 45.28
CA LEU A 519 -10.63 -78.79 44.16
C LEU A 519 -9.22 -78.60 43.59
N SER A 520 -8.41 -79.64 43.72
CA SER A 520 -7.04 -79.77 43.22
C SER A 520 -6.98 -79.81 41.69
N PRO A 521 -5.93 -79.26 41.04
CA PRO A 521 -5.48 -79.74 39.74
C PRO A 521 -4.27 -80.68 39.92
N ALA A 522 -4.33 -81.83 39.24
CA ALA A 522 -3.23 -82.77 39.08
C ALA A 522 -2.18 -82.24 38.09
N PRO A 523 -0.93 -82.75 38.12
CA PRO A 523 0.22 -82.12 37.47
C PRO A 523 0.44 -82.65 36.05
N ASP A 524 0.92 -81.78 35.16
CA ASP A 524 1.49 -82.19 33.87
C ASP A 524 2.99 -82.45 33.99
N SER A 525 3.36 -83.57 33.39
CA SER A 525 4.67 -84.12 33.08
C SER A 525 5.67 -83.12 32.47
N VAL A 526 6.87 -82.98 33.03
CA VAL A 526 8.15 -83.66 32.69
C VAL A 526 9.27 -83.04 33.53
#